data_AF-A0A8X6NBE1-F1
#
_entry.id   AF-A0A8X6NBE1-F1
#
_cell.length_a   1.000
_cell.length_b   1.000
_cell.length_c   1.000
_cell.angle_alpha   90.00
_cell.angle_beta   90.00
_cell.angle_gamma   90.00
#
_symmetry.space_group_name_H-M   'P 1'
#
loop_
_entity.id
_entity.type
_entity.pdbx_description
1 polymer ?
#
loop_
_entity_poly.entity_id
_entity_poly.type
_entity_poly.pdbx_seq_one_letter_code
_entity_poly.pdbx_strand_id
1 'polypeptide(L)'
;MRRKSTTADFRIIKTMGTVCNKSEVVHLDVCKSRIIFKILAIYSFPYNYPEFSYVNHSKHTIFVGDFNTHSPMWCYSDTNEARERVQEFLSLSTFELVYNKEDPYTYLHYNGSSFTPDLLKATADLYKFTK
;
A
#
# COMPACT_ATOMS: atom_id res chain seq x y z
N MET A 1 3.31 -35.52 -12.31
CA MET A 1 2.57 -34.33 -11.83
C MET A 1 3.32 -33.07 -12.31
N ARG A 2 2.85 -32.39 -13.37
CA ARG A 2 3.52 -31.19 -13.90
C ARG A 2 3.31 -30.04 -12.90
N ARG A 3 4.39 -29.56 -12.25
CA ARG A 3 4.33 -28.30 -11.48
C ARG A 3 3.80 -27.21 -12.42
N LYS A 4 2.64 -26.63 -12.13
CA LYS A 4 2.17 -25.42 -12.84
C LYS A 4 3.24 -24.35 -12.57
N SER A 5 3.92 -23.88 -13.62
CA SER A 5 4.96 -22.87 -13.47
C SER A 5 4.34 -21.58 -12.94
N THR A 6 4.81 -21.10 -11.79
CA THR A 6 4.55 -19.74 -11.34
C THR A 6 5.28 -18.79 -12.29
N THR A 7 4.61 -17.73 -12.72
CA THR A 7 5.22 -16.66 -13.51
C THR A 7 4.99 -15.33 -12.79
N ALA A 8 5.90 -14.39 -12.98
CA ALA A 8 5.81 -13.06 -12.39
C ALA A 8 6.24 -12.00 -13.41
N ASP A 9 5.56 -10.86 -13.41
CA ASP A 9 5.83 -9.71 -14.27
C ASP A 9 5.95 -8.45 -13.42
N PHE A 10 7.10 -7.79 -13.47
CA PHE A 10 7.41 -6.59 -12.69
C PHE A 10 7.48 -5.37 -13.59
N ARG A 11 6.80 -4.29 -13.19
CA ARG A 11 6.78 -3.01 -13.92
C ARG A 11 6.84 -1.84 -12.95
N ILE A 12 7.60 -0.81 -13.30
CA ILE A 12 7.46 0.52 -12.69
C ILE A 12 6.31 1.21 -13.44
N ILE A 13 5.20 1.50 -12.75
CA ILE A 13 4.00 2.08 -13.39
C ILE A 13 3.86 3.58 -13.11
N LYS A 14 4.56 4.08 -12.10
CA LYS A 14 4.68 5.51 -11.80
C LYS A 14 6.06 5.76 -11.23
N THR A 15 6.78 6.73 -11.78
CA THR A 15 8.04 7.21 -11.21
C THR A 15 7.81 8.47 -10.37
N MET A 16 8.74 8.72 -9.45
CA MET A 16 8.76 9.90 -8.61
C MET A 16 8.71 11.19 -9.44
N GLY A 17 7.68 12.01 -9.23
CA GLY A 17 7.64 13.37 -9.79
C GLY A 17 8.66 14.29 -9.10
N THR A 18 9.18 15.28 -9.83
CA THR A 18 10.15 16.25 -9.29
C THR A 18 9.48 17.49 -8.67
N VAL A 19 8.32 17.89 -9.19
CA VAL A 19 7.60 19.11 -8.78
C VAL A 19 6.31 18.80 -8.02
N CYS A 20 5.48 17.91 -8.55
CA CYS A 20 4.23 17.45 -7.94
C CYS A 20 4.10 15.92 -8.02
N ASN A 21 3.17 15.33 -7.28
CA ASN A 21 2.90 13.89 -7.26
C ASN A 21 4.18 13.07 -7.05
N LYS A 22 4.86 13.37 -5.95
CA LYS A 22 6.10 12.75 -5.50
C LYS A 22 5.82 11.36 -4.91
N SER A 23 5.29 10.46 -5.73
CA SER A 23 5.18 9.05 -5.39
C SER A 23 5.70 8.17 -6.51
N GLU A 24 6.22 7.02 -6.13
CA GLU A 24 6.65 5.95 -7.01
C GLU A 24 5.79 4.72 -6.75
N VAL A 25 5.41 4.02 -7.82
CA VAL A 25 4.60 2.82 -7.73
C VAL A 25 5.17 1.77 -8.66
N VAL A 26 5.45 0.61 -8.08
CA VAL A 26 5.82 -0.59 -8.82
C VAL A 26 4.69 -1.61 -8.72
N HIS A 27 4.51 -2.38 -9.79
CA HIS A 27 3.44 -3.34 -9.94
C HIS A 27 4.04 -4.70 -10.30
N LEU A 28 3.68 -5.70 -9.50
CA LEU A 28 4.01 -7.10 -9.69
C LEU A 28 2.73 -7.89 -9.94
N ASP A 29 2.59 -8.46 -11.13
CA ASP A 29 1.59 -9.50 -11.41
C ASP A 29 2.24 -10.87 -11.12
N VAL A 30 1.68 -11.65 -10.19
CA VAL A 30 2.11 -13.03 -9.90
C VAL A 30 1.03 -14.00 -10.36
N CYS A 31 1.31 -14.81 -11.37
CA CYS A 31 0.39 -15.83 -11.85
C CYS A 31 0.71 -17.19 -11.21
N LYS A 32 -0.24 -17.73 -10.44
CA LYS A 32 -0.17 -19.06 -9.83
C LYS A 32 -1.49 -19.78 -10.07
N SER A 33 -1.44 -20.99 -10.62
CA SER A 33 -2.64 -21.80 -10.89
C SER A 33 -3.70 -21.12 -11.77
N ARG A 34 -3.29 -20.24 -12.71
CA ARG A 34 -4.17 -19.39 -13.55
C ARG A 34 -4.88 -18.26 -12.81
N ILE A 35 -4.51 -18.00 -11.56
CA ILE A 35 -4.94 -16.83 -10.78
C ILE A 35 -3.80 -15.82 -10.83
N ILE A 36 -4.13 -14.57 -11.16
CA ILE A 36 -3.18 -13.46 -11.15
C ILE A 36 -3.41 -12.69 -9.84
N PHE A 37 -2.37 -12.59 -9.03
CA PHE A 37 -2.32 -11.73 -7.87
C PHE A 37 -1.59 -10.44 -8.26
N LYS A 38 -2.18 -9.30 -7.92
CA LYS A 38 -1.61 -7.98 -8.19
C LYS A 38 -1.05 -7.43 -6.91
N ILE A 39 0.22 -7.04 -6.93
CA ILE A 39 0.87 -6.39 -5.79
C ILE A 39 1.38 -5.05 -6.29
N LEU A 40 0.85 -3.98 -5.72
CA LEU A 40 1.29 -2.61 -5.99
C LEU A 40 2.06 -2.14 -4.77
N ALA A 41 3.38 -1.96 -4.93
CA ALA A 41 4.21 -1.38 -3.89
C ALA A 41 4.32 0.13 -4.11
N ILE A 42 3.99 0.91 -3.09
CA ILE A 42 3.87 2.36 -3.14
C ILE A 42 4.93 2.97 -2.23
N TYR A 43 5.64 3.96 -2.74
CA TYR A 43 6.41 4.90 -1.94
C TYR A 43 5.89 6.31 -2.21
N SER A 44 5.40 7.00 -1.18
CA SER A 44 5.05 8.41 -1.26
C SER A 44 6.09 9.23 -0.51
N PHE A 45 6.66 10.25 -1.14
CA PHE A 45 7.57 11.18 -0.49
C PHE A 45 6.86 11.91 0.68
N PRO A 46 7.56 12.25 1.77
CA PRO A 46 6.99 13.07 2.85
C PRO A 46 6.43 14.40 2.32
N TYR A 47 5.33 14.87 2.89
CA TYR A 47 4.65 16.12 2.46
C TYR A 47 4.18 16.12 0.99
N ASN A 48 3.94 14.93 0.42
CA ASN A 48 3.31 14.77 -0.88
C ASN A 48 1.79 14.71 -0.75
N TYR A 49 1.09 14.97 -1.84
CA TYR A 49 -0.33 14.68 -1.99
C TYR A 49 -0.49 13.51 -2.96
N PRO A 50 -0.51 12.25 -2.48
CA PRO A 50 -0.46 11.09 -3.36
C PRO A 50 -1.73 10.96 -4.20
N GLU A 51 -1.55 10.63 -5.46
CA GLU A 51 -2.63 10.28 -6.38
C GLU A 51 -2.75 8.76 -6.47
N PHE A 52 -3.99 8.27 -6.61
CA PHE A 52 -4.33 6.85 -6.65
C PHE A 52 -5.12 6.46 -7.91
N SER A 53 -4.99 7.22 -9.01
CA SER A 53 -5.70 6.95 -10.27
C SER A 53 -5.36 5.59 -10.92
N TYR A 54 -4.24 4.97 -10.53
CA TYR A 54 -3.84 3.62 -10.93
C TYR A 54 -4.54 2.49 -10.16
N VAL A 55 -5.37 2.81 -9.17
CA VAL A 55 -6.11 1.80 -8.39
C VAL A 55 -7.16 1.15 -9.30
N ASN A 56 -6.94 -0.11 -9.61
CA ASN A 56 -7.94 -0.96 -10.26
C ASN A 56 -8.67 -1.79 -9.19
N HIS A 57 -10.00 -1.85 -9.24
CA HIS A 57 -10.86 -2.63 -8.35
C HIS A 57 -10.87 -4.14 -8.67
N SER A 58 -9.82 -4.67 -9.31
CA SER A 58 -9.72 -6.10 -9.60
C SER A 58 -9.50 -6.90 -8.32
N LYS A 59 -10.13 -8.08 -8.24
CA LYS A 59 -9.88 -9.07 -7.18
C LYS A 59 -8.40 -9.46 -7.11
N HIS A 60 -8.00 -10.08 -5.99
CA HIS A 60 -6.64 -10.55 -5.77
C HIS A 60 -5.59 -9.44 -5.80
N THR A 61 -5.94 -8.25 -5.31
CA THR A 61 -5.05 -7.08 -5.33
C THR A 61 -4.60 -6.70 -3.92
N ILE A 62 -3.31 -6.41 -3.77
CA ILE A 62 -2.67 -5.91 -2.56
C ILE A 62 -1.98 -4.59 -2.90
N PHE A 63 -2.19 -3.58 -2.07
CA PHE A 63 -1.42 -2.36 -2.01
C PHE A 63 -0.59 -2.39 -0.74
N VAL A 64 0.70 -2.11 -0.84
CA VAL A 64 1.62 -2.15 0.30
C VAL A 64 2.71 -1.09 0.14
N GLY A 65 3.21 -0.56 1.24
CA GLY A 65 4.43 0.25 1.23
C GLY A 65 4.29 1.49 2.10
N ASP A 66 5.23 2.41 1.93
CA ASP A 66 5.37 3.61 2.73
C ASP A 66 4.54 4.75 2.12
N PHE A 67 3.46 5.13 2.82
CA PHE A 67 2.56 6.20 2.40
C PHE A 67 2.98 7.57 2.95
N ASN A 68 3.95 7.65 3.88
CA ASN A 68 4.39 8.85 4.59
C ASN A 68 3.24 9.80 5.00
N THR A 69 2.15 9.20 5.51
CA THR A 69 0.94 9.91 5.89
C THR A 69 0.71 9.80 7.38
N HIS A 70 0.26 10.88 8.01
CA HIS A 70 0.04 10.92 9.45
C HIS A 70 -1.46 10.80 9.71
N SER A 71 -1.87 9.78 10.47
CA SER A 71 -3.21 9.67 11.03
C SER A 71 -3.21 8.93 12.36
N PRO A 72 -4.08 9.33 13.31
CA PRO A 72 -4.40 8.52 14.49
C PRO A 72 -4.89 7.10 14.16
N MET A 73 -5.42 6.87 12.96
CA MET A 73 -5.84 5.53 12.51
C MET A 73 -4.69 4.51 12.46
N TRP A 74 -3.45 4.97 12.28
CA TRP A 74 -2.24 4.15 12.23
C TRP A 74 -1.12 4.76 13.09
N CYS A 75 -1.50 5.17 14.31
CA CYS A 75 -0.59 5.52 15.42
C CYS A 75 0.22 6.83 15.31
N TYR A 76 -0.20 7.79 14.49
CA TYR A 76 0.31 9.16 14.59
C TYR A 76 -0.52 9.98 15.57
N SER A 77 0.13 10.85 16.35
CA SER A 77 -0.56 11.81 17.23
C SER A 77 -1.14 13.02 16.47
N ASP A 78 -0.67 13.24 15.25
CA ASP A 78 -1.01 14.38 14.39
C ASP A 78 -1.49 13.91 13.02
N THR A 79 -1.73 14.87 12.13
CA THR A 79 -2.20 14.63 10.76
C THR A 79 -1.47 15.52 9.78
N ASN A 80 -1.19 15.02 8.58
CA ASN A 80 -0.57 15.80 7.50
C ASN A 80 -1.50 15.94 6.28
N GLU A 81 -1.10 16.75 5.30
CA GLU A 81 -1.92 17.04 4.11
C GLU A 81 -2.25 15.79 3.27
N ALA A 82 -1.39 14.77 3.30
CA ALA A 82 -1.58 13.51 2.60
C ALA A 82 -2.72 12.66 3.19
N ARG A 83 -3.06 12.88 4.48
CA ARG A 83 -4.03 12.06 5.23
C ARG A 83 -5.32 11.85 4.48
N GLU A 84 -5.94 12.90 3.99
CA GLU A 84 -7.30 12.83 3.43
C GLU A 84 -7.36 11.92 2.21
N ARG A 85 -6.38 12.02 1.31
CA ARG A 85 -6.30 11.15 0.12
C ARG A 85 -6.02 9.72 0.47
N VAL A 86 -5.13 9.47 1.43
CA VAL A 86 -4.86 8.10 1.87
C VAL A 86 -6.07 7.52 2.57
N GLN A 87 -6.75 8.25 3.45
CA GLN A 87 -7.98 7.76 4.10
C GLN A 87 -9.10 7.53 3.10
N GLU A 88 -9.29 8.41 2.11
CA GLU A 88 -10.25 8.20 1.02
C GLU A 88 -9.93 6.91 0.26
N PHE A 89 -8.67 6.73 -0.15
CA PHE A 89 -8.20 5.50 -0.77
C PHE A 89 -8.45 4.27 0.12
N LEU A 90 -8.13 4.36 1.41
CA LEU A 90 -8.35 3.30 2.39
C LEU A 90 -9.84 3.06 2.69
N SER A 91 -10.74 4.01 2.44
CA SER A 91 -12.18 3.86 2.66
C SER A 91 -12.92 3.16 1.52
N LEU A 92 -12.26 2.93 0.37
CA LEU A 92 -12.86 2.24 -0.77
C LEU A 92 -13.34 0.84 -0.37
N SER A 93 -14.66 0.62 -0.52
CA SER A 93 -15.40 -0.55 0.00
C SER A 93 -14.97 -1.90 -0.59
N THR A 94 -14.21 -1.92 -1.68
CA THR A 94 -13.71 -3.16 -2.30
C THR A 94 -12.48 -3.74 -1.59
N PHE A 95 -11.95 -3.03 -0.59
CA PHE A 95 -10.65 -3.31 -0.01
C PHE A 95 -10.66 -3.05 1.50
N GLU A 96 -9.90 -3.84 2.24
CA GLU A 96 -9.77 -3.78 3.69
C GLU A 96 -8.35 -3.37 4.08
N LEU A 97 -8.23 -2.50 5.08
CA LEU A 97 -6.94 -2.20 5.70
C LEU A 97 -6.50 -3.40 6.56
N VAL A 98 -5.32 -3.93 6.29
CA VAL A 98 -4.67 -4.95 7.10
C VAL A 98 -3.74 -4.23 8.05
N TYR A 99 -4.23 -4.04 9.28
CA TYR A 99 -3.53 -3.30 10.31
C TYR A 99 -3.93 -3.82 11.68
N ASN A 100 -2.96 -3.89 12.58
CA ASN A 100 -3.14 -4.27 13.97
C ASN A 100 -2.33 -3.28 14.84
N LYS A 101 -2.99 -2.61 15.78
CA LYS A 101 -2.36 -1.54 16.58
C LYS A 101 -1.34 -2.08 17.59
N GLU A 102 -1.42 -3.38 17.90
CA GLU A 102 -0.50 -4.10 18.76
C GLU A 102 0.79 -4.52 18.02
N ASP A 103 0.84 -4.39 16.69
CA ASP A 103 2.05 -4.70 15.93
C ASP A 103 3.15 -3.65 16.17
N PRO A 104 4.44 -4.03 16.09
CA PRO A 104 5.55 -3.08 16.20
C PRO A 104 5.49 -1.99 15.13
N TYR A 105 5.94 -0.80 15.50
CA TYR A 105 6.14 0.31 14.56
C TYR A 105 7.10 -0.07 13.43
N THR A 106 6.78 0.36 12.21
CA THR A 106 7.59 0.04 11.03
C THR A 106 8.69 1.06 10.75
N TYR A 107 8.67 2.20 11.45
CA TYR A 107 9.67 3.26 11.33
C TYR A 107 10.14 3.77 12.70
N LEU A 108 11.46 3.85 12.89
CA LEU A 108 12.11 4.47 14.05
C LEU A 108 12.86 5.73 13.59
N HIS A 109 12.42 6.90 14.05
CA HIS A 109 13.08 8.16 13.76
C HIS A 109 14.30 8.37 14.68
N TYR A 110 15.30 9.15 14.23
CA TYR A 110 16.55 9.35 14.96
C TYR A 110 16.37 10.00 16.35
N ASN A 111 15.27 10.72 16.56
CA ASN A 111 14.92 11.32 17.86
C ASN A 111 14.30 10.31 18.85
N GLY A 112 14.23 9.02 18.49
CA GLY A 112 13.65 7.94 19.30
C GLY A 112 12.14 7.76 19.15
N SER A 113 11.46 8.61 18.39
CA SER A 113 10.02 8.43 18.10
C SER A 113 9.81 7.29 17.08
N SER A 114 8.73 6.54 17.24
CA SER A 114 8.41 5.40 16.37
C SER A 114 7.01 5.55 15.78
N PHE A 115 6.84 5.18 14.52
CA PHE A 115 5.61 5.40 13.75
C PHE A 115 5.35 4.26 12.76
N THR A 116 4.14 4.25 12.17
CA THR A 116 3.73 3.27 11.15
C THR A 116 3.32 3.98 9.85
N PRO A 117 4.28 4.47 9.04
CA PRO A 117 3.97 5.04 7.72
C PRO A 117 3.68 3.95 6.68
N ASP A 118 4.09 2.71 6.95
CA ASP A 118 3.87 1.56 6.08
C ASP A 118 2.48 0.98 6.29
N LEU A 119 1.69 0.92 5.21
CA LEU A 119 0.32 0.41 5.26
C LEU A 119 0.13 -0.72 4.26
N LEU A 120 -0.74 -1.66 4.60
CA LEU A 120 -1.17 -2.73 3.71
C LEU A 120 -2.69 -2.70 3.56
N LYS A 121 -3.16 -2.70 2.31
CA LYS A 121 -4.58 -2.79 1.97
C LYS A 121 -4.79 -3.90 0.96
N ALA A 122 -5.76 -4.77 1.20
CA ALA A 122 -6.01 -5.95 0.37
C ALA A 122 -7.48 -6.04 -0.05
N THR A 123 -7.77 -6.65 -1.19
CA THR A 123 -9.16 -6.97 -1.55
C THR A 123 -9.78 -7.94 -0.54
N ALA A 124 -11.09 -7.85 -0.32
CA ALA A 124 -11.79 -8.66 0.69
C ALA A 124 -11.56 -10.18 0.54
N ASP A 125 -11.37 -10.67 -0.70
CA ASP A 125 -11.08 -12.08 -0.97
C ASP A 125 -9.69 -12.54 -0.49
N LEU A 126 -8.74 -11.60 -0.36
CA LEU A 126 -7.42 -11.85 0.21
C LEU A 126 -7.37 -11.53 1.70
N TYR A 127 -8.08 -10.49 2.16
CA TYR A 127 -8.15 -10.08 3.56
C TYR A 127 -8.53 -11.21 4.53
N LYS A 128 -9.40 -12.13 4.09
CA LYS A 128 -9.77 -13.30 4.91
C LYS A 128 -8.60 -14.23 5.27
N PHE A 129 -7.44 -14.06 4.64
CA PHE A 129 -6.22 -14.84 4.90
C PHE A 129 -5.16 -14.05 5.70
N THR A 130 -5.48 -12.83 6.16
CA THR A 130 -4.54 -11.97 6.90
C THR A 130 -4.87 -11.89 8.40
N LYS A 131 -5.65 -12.85 8.92
CA LYS A 131 -6.04 -12.96 10.34
C LYS A 131 -5.51 -14.25 10.94
#